data_AF-A0A7X8KRI4-F1
#
_entry.id   AF-A0A7X8KRI4-F1
#
_cell.length_a   1.000
_cell.length_b   1.000
_cell.length_c   1.000
_cell.angle_alpha   90.00
_cell.angle_beta   90.00
_cell.angle_gamma   90.00
#
_symmetry.space_group_name_H-M   'P 1'
#
loop_
_entity.id
_entity.type
_entity.pdbx_description
1 polymer ?
#
loop_
_entity_poly.entity_id
_entity_poly.type
_entity_poly.pdbx_seq_one_letter_code
_entity_poly.pdbx_strand_id
1 'polypeptide(L)'
;MPGIKSVNNSKKYTVVIPADDLDQLKELADRKIIASVNAGVREAVEDYIVKLKKEMYKKDLMEAVEDEAFIKRSTESEQDFELLDQEAEEMTPEW
;
A
#
# COMPACT_ATOMS: atom_id res chain seq x y z
N MET A 1 -3.52 9.86 3.97
CA MET A 1 -3.11 9.69 5.37
C MET A 1 -2.92 8.21 5.65
N PRO A 2 -1.81 7.75 6.24
CA PRO A 2 -1.70 6.36 6.64
C PRO A 2 -2.63 6.13 7.84
N GLY A 3 -3.58 5.20 7.67
CA GLY A 3 -4.59 4.90 8.67
C GLY A 3 -3.94 4.34 9.94
N ILE A 4 -4.24 4.97 11.08
CA ILE A 4 -3.85 4.47 12.41
C ILE A 4 -4.61 3.15 12.63
N LYS A 5 -3.93 2.01 12.45
CA LYS A 5 -4.51 0.71 12.76
C LYS A 5 -4.71 0.60 14.27
N SER A 6 -5.96 0.36 14.68
CA SER A 6 -6.30 0.07 16.07
C SER A 6 -5.61 -1.22 16.54
N VAL A 7 -5.04 -1.19 17.75
CA VAL A 7 -4.30 -2.30 18.40
C VAL A 7 -5.22 -3.48 18.78
N ASN A 8 -6.53 -3.37 18.53
CA ASN A 8 -7.58 -4.28 18.98
C ASN A 8 -7.51 -5.72 18.42
N ASN A 9 -6.55 -6.06 17.55
CA ASN A 9 -6.34 -7.43 17.07
C ASN A 9 -4.84 -7.78 16.91
N SER A 10 -4.04 -7.49 17.94
CA SER A 10 -2.61 -7.80 17.95
C SER A 10 -2.34 -9.22 18.45
N LYS A 11 -1.39 -9.92 17.80
CA LYS A 11 -0.87 -11.21 18.25
C LYS A 11 0.60 -11.07 18.64
N LYS A 12 0.98 -11.67 19.76
CA LYS A 12 2.39 -11.76 20.15
C LYS A 12 3.06 -12.85 19.30
N TYR A 13 4.24 -12.53 18.80
CA TYR A 13 5.05 -13.44 18.00
C TYR A 13 6.53 -13.20 18.34
N THR A 14 7.31 -14.28 18.38
CA THR A 14 8.74 -14.22 18.69
C THR A 14 9.53 -14.44 17.40
N VAL A 15 10.50 -13.57 17.15
CA VAL A 15 11.40 -13.62 15.99
C VAL A 15 12.84 -13.72 16.45
N VAL A 16 13.67 -14.30 15.60
CA VAL A 16 15.13 -14.24 15.74
C VAL A 16 15.62 -13.11 14.83
N ILE A 17 16.37 -12.18 15.40
CA ILE A 17 16.97 -11.04 14.71
C ILE A 17 18.47 -11.04 15.06
N PRO A 18 19.37 -10.73 14.12
CA PRO A 18 20.78 -10.55 14.42
C PRO A 18 21.01 -9.57 15.58
N ALA A 19 22.01 -9.86 16.42
CA ALA A 19 22.29 -9.04 17.60
C ALA A 19 22.62 -7.59 17.22
N ASP A 20 23.43 -7.41 16.17
CA ASP A 20 23.84 -6.09 15.69
C ASP A 20 22.64 -5.23 15.24
N ASP A 21 21.66 -5.83 14.57
CA ASP A 21 20.44 -5.13 14.14
C ASP A 21 19.56 -4.74 15.33
N LEU A 22 19.46 -5.62 16.34
CA LEU A 22 18.75 -5.33 17.57
C LEU A 22 19.40 -4.17 18.33
N ASP A 23 20.72 -4.11 18.36
CA ASP A 23 21.46 -3.04 19.04
C ASP A 23 21.30 -1.70 18.31
N GLN A 24 21.28 -1.71 16.97
CA GLN A 24 20.92 -0.53 16.18
C GLN A 24 19.49 -0.05 16.48
N LEU A 25 18.51 -0.97 16.57
CA LEU A 25 17.13 -0.62 16.92
C LEU A 25 17.02 -0.02 18.33
N LYS A 26 17.79 -0.53 19.30
CA LYS A 26 17.84 0.06 20.65
C LYS A 26 18.44 1.47 20.61
N GLU A 27 19.54 1.66 19.89
CA GLU A 27 20.16 2.98 19.75
C GLU A 27 19.18 4.00 19.14
N LEU A 28 18.42 3.60 18.11
CA LEU A 28 17.40 4.46 17.50
C LEU A 28 16.27 4.80 18.48
N ALA A 29 15.87 3.86 19.34
CA ALA A 29 14.87 4.09 20.37
C ALA A 29 15.39 5.03 21.47
N ASP A 30 16.64 4.84 21.92
CA ASP A 30 17.29 5.68 22.92
C ASP A 30 17.46 7.13 22.44
N ARG A 31 17.77 7.29 21.15
CA ARG A 31 17.81 8.59 20.47
C ARG A 31 16.43 9.19 20.19
N LYS A 32 15.34 8.50 20.57
CA LYS A 32 13.94 8.88 20.33
C LYS A 32 13.59 9.08 18.85
N ILE A 33 14.32 8.43 17.95
CA ILE A 33 14.02 8.42 16.51
C ILE A 33 12.82 7.51 16.25
N ILE A 34 12.77 6.37 16.96
CA ILE A 34 11.60 5.47 16.99
C ILE A 34 11.03 5.41 18.41
N ALA A 35 9.72 5.13 18.52
CA ALA A 35 9.04 5.11 19.82
C ALA A 35 9.49 3.93 20.72
N SER A 36 9.85 2.79 20.11
CA SER A 36 10.41 1.61 20.78
C SER A 36 10.94 0.63 19.74
N VAL A 37 11.75 -0.35 20.17
CA VAL A 37 12.18 -1.47 19.32
C VAL A 37 10.98 -2.19 18.69
N ASN A 38 9.93 -2.48 19.47
CA ASN A 38 8.72 -3.13 18.96
C ASN A 38 7.98 -2.28 17.92
N ALA A 39 7.95 -0.96 18.11
CA ALA A 39 7.36 -0.05 17.13
C ALA A 39 8.14 -0.10 15.80
N GLY A 40 9.47 -0.08 15.86
CA GLY A 40 10.33 -0.19 14.68
C GLY A 40 10.16 -1.53 13.95
N VAL A 41 10.16 -2.65 14.68
CA VAL A 41 9.91 -3.98 14.10
C VAL A 41 8.54 -4.05 13.43
N ARG A 42 7.50 -3.52 14.08
CA ARG A 42 6.15 -3.49 13.51
C ARG A 42 6.10 -2.68 12.21
N GLU A 43 6.68 -1.48 12.20
CA GLU A 43 6.70 -0.60 11.02
C GLU A 43 7.45 -1.25 9.86
N ALA A 44 8.63 -1.83 10.13
CA ALA A 44 9.41 -2.56 9.12
C ALA A 44 8.62 -3.72 8.50
N VAL A 45 7.85 -4.46 9.30
CA VAL A 45 7.00 -5.55 8.81
C VAL A 45 5.86 -5.00 7.94
N GLU A 46 5.24 -3.89 8.33
CA GLU A 46 4.17 -3.27 7.54
C GLU A 46 4.68 -2.77 6.18
N ASP A 47 5.82 -2.07 6.17
CA ASP A 47 6.45 -1.58 4.95
C ASP A 47 6.86 -2.74 4.02
N TYR A 48 7.41 -3.81 4.60
CA TYR A 48 7.77 -4.99 3.83
C TYR A 48 6.56 -5.65 3.18
N ILE A 49 5.44 -5.78 3.91
CA ILE A 49 4.19 -6.34 3.36
C ILE A 49 3.66 -5.44 2.23
N VAL A 50 3.66 -4.12 2.41
CA VAL A 50 3.20 -3.17 1.39
C VAL A 50 4.04 -3.29 0.12
N LYS A 51 5.37 -3.36 0.27
CA LYS A 51 6.30 -3.56 -0.85
C LYS A 51 5.97 -4.84 -1.62
N LEU A 52 5.87 -5.98 -0.93
CA LEU A 52 5.60 -7.26 -1.58
C LEU A 52 4.23 -7.30 -2.27
N LYS A 53 3.19 -6.71 -1.65
CA LYS A 53 1.87 -6.61 -2.29
C LYS A 53 1.91 -5.77 -3.55
N LYS A 54 2.65 -4.68 -3.56
CA LYS A 54 2.81 -3.84 -4.75
C LYS A 54 3.51 -4.60 -5.88
N GLU A 55 4.53 -5.39 -5.57
CA GLU A 55 5.21 -6.25 -6.55
C GLU A 55 4.28 -7.34 -7.08
N MET A 56 3.50 -7.97 -6.21
CA MET A 56 2.47 -8.96 -6.59
C MET A 56 1.44 -8.35 -7.53
N TYR A 57 0.81 -7.23 -7.17
CA TYR A 57 -0.18 -6.57 -8.02
C TYR A 57 0.39 -6.11 -9.36
N LYS A 58 1.66 -5.69 -9.40
CA LYS A 58 2.33 -5.37 -10.66
C LYS A 58 2.43 -6.60 -11.56
N LYS A 59 2.74 -7.76 -11.00
CA LYS A 59 2.80 -9.03 -11.74
C LYS A 59 1.41 -9.43 -12.24
N ASP A 60 0.41 -9.36 -11.36
CA ASP A 60 -0.97 -9.68 -11.71
C ASP A 60 -1.50 -8.76 -12.84
N LEU A 61 -1.15 -7.47 -12.80
CA LEU A 61 -1.46 -6.53 -13.87
C LEU A 61 -0.76 -6.87 -15.18
N MET A 62 0.53 -7.25 -15.14
CA MET A 62 1.25 -7.66 -16.35
C MET A 62 0.60 -8.89 -16.98
N GLU A 63 0.18 -9.86 -16.17
CA GLU A 63 -0.55 -11.05 -16.65
C GLU A 63 -1.93 -10.69 -17.20
N ALA A 64 -2.65 -9.76 -16.55
CA ALA A 64 -3.96 -9.31 -17.01
C ALA A 64 -3.91 -8.49 -18.31
N VAL A 65 -2.81 -7.77 -18.58
CA VAL A 65 -2.62 -7.05 -19.86
C VAL A 65 -2.43 -8.01 -21.03
N GLU A 66 -1.97 -9.24 -20.79
CA GLU A 66 -1.92 -10.30 -21.81
C GLU A 66 -3.30 -10.93 -22.07
N ASP A 67 -4.31 -10.66 -21.23
CA ASP A 67 -5.70 -11.08 -21.43
C ASP A 67 -6.48 -10.05 -22.26
N GLU A 68 -6.71 -10.35 -23.54
CA GLU A 68 -7.49 -9.51 -24.46
C GLU A 68 -8.90 -9.17 -23.92
N ALA A 69 -9.53 -10.08 -23.15
CA ALA A 69 -10.83 -9.83 -22.57
C ALA A 69 -10.77 -8.83 -21.41
N PHE A 70 -9.66 -8.77 -20.67
CA PHE A 70 -9.43 -7.77 -19.64
C PHE A 70 -9.22 -6.38 -20.25
N ILE A 71 -8.37 -6.28 -21.28
CA ILE A 71 -8.14 -5.01 -22.01
C ILE A 71 -9.45 -4.47 -22.58
N LYS A 72 -10.21 -5.32 -23.27
CA LYS A 72 -11.49 -4.91 -23.87
C LYS A 72 -12.46 -4.32 -22.84
N ARG A 73 -12.65 -4.99 -21.68
CA ARG A 73 -13.52 -4.48 -20.60
C ARG A 73 -13.01 -3.17 -20.01
N SER A 74 -11.70 -3.02 -19.88
CA SER A 74 -11.08 -1.81 -19.34
C SER A 74 -11.28 -0.63 -20.29
N THR A 75 -11.06 -0.83 -21.59
CA THR A 75 -11.28 0.21 -22.61
C THR A 75 -12.75 0.58 -22.74
N GLU A 76 -13.67 -0.39 -22.69
CA GLU A 76 -15.12 -0.12 -22.70
C GLU A 76 -15.53 0.72 -21.48
N SER A 77 -14.99 0.41 -20.29
CA SER A 77 -15.26 1.21 -19.08
C SER A 77 -14.69 2.63 -19.18
N GLU A 78 -13.47 2.79 -19.71
CA GLU A 78 -12.88 4.12 -19.93
C GLU A 78 -13.73 4.98 -20.87
N GLN A 79 -14.26 4.38 -21.95
CA GLN A 79 -15.13 5.06 -22.90
C GLN A 79 -16.46 5.49 -22.26
N ASP A 80 -17.05 4.64 -21.43
CA ASP A 80 -18.29 4.97 -20.69
C ASP A 80 -18.08 6.16 -19.74
N PHE A 81 -16.93 6.23 -19.05
CA PHE A 81 -16.60 7.38 -18.19
C PHE A 81 -16.32 8.66 -18.99
N GLU A 82 -15.61 8.57 -20.12
CA GLU A 82 -15.30 9.72 -20.97
C GLU A 82 -16.58 10.36 -21.56
N LEU A 83 -17.57 9.54 -21.89
CA LEU A 83 -18.89 10.02 -22.33
C LEU A 83 -19.60 10.80 -21.21
N LEU A 84 -19.60 10.25 -19.98
CA LEU A 84 -20.21 10.90 -18.83
C LEU A 84 -19.51 12.21 -18.44
N ASP A 85 -18.19 12.28 -18.56
CA ASP A 85 -17.42 13.50 -18.30
C ASP A 85 -17.73 14.58 -19.35
N GLN A 86 -17.87 14.22 -20.64
CA GLN A 86 -18.32 15.15 -21.69
C GLN A 86 -19.73 15.68 -21.42
N GLU A 87 -20.67 14.79 -21.07
CA GLU A 87 -22.03 15.19 -20.71
C GLU A 87 -22.06 16.10 -19.47
N ALA A 88 -21.17 15.86 -18.50
CA ALA A 88 -21.05 16.69 -17.30
C ALA A 88 -20.47 18.08 -17.62
N GLU A 89 -19.46 18.18 -18.49
CA GLU A 89 -18.89 19.46 -18.94
C GLU A 89 -19.94 20.29 -19.70
N GLU A 90 -20.73 19.66 -20.57
CA GLU A 90 -21.83 20.33 -21.29
C GLU A 90 -22.95 20.83 -20.36
N MET A 91 -23.13 20.19 -19.21
CA MET A 91 -24.15 20.55 -18.22
C MET A 91 -23.67 21.52 -17.13
N THR A 92 -22.39 21.86 -17.07
CA THR A 92 -21.86 22.87 -16.14
C THR A 92 -22.19 24.29 -16.62
N PRO A 93 -23.01 25.08 -15.89
CA PRO A 93 -23.21 26.48 -16.22
C PRO A 93 -21.93 27.27 -15.92
N GLU A 94 -21.46 28.07 -16.88
CA GLU A 94 -20.44 29.10 -16.59
C GLU A 94 -21.00 30.07 -15.54
N TRP A 95 -20.29 30.22 -14.43
CA TRP A 95 -20.59 31.17 -13.35
C TRP A 95 -19.71 32.41 -13.45
#